data_AF-F2RHP4-F1
#
_entry.id   AF-F2RHP4-F1
#
_cell.length_a   1.000
_cell.length_b   1.000
_cell.length_c   1.000
_cell.angle_alpha   90.00
_cell.angle_beta   90.00
_cell.angle_gamma   90.00
#
_symmetry.space_group_name_H-M   'P 1'
#
loop_
_entity.id
_entity.type
_entity.pdbx_description
1 polymer ?
#
loop_
_entity_poly.entity_id
_entity_poly.type
_entity_poly.pdbx_seq_one_letter_code
_entity_poly.pdbx_strand_id
1 'polypeptide(L)'
;MTVLPEGSRTTGRGTAPEPVVPRIRPLPEGPVLVDGPADIVMPDGSVVRCERPVMALCTCRRSLRAPFCDTSHRTRLRRDRATKPRTQGGPTTEARTPDGPTTEARTPDGPTTEPRTPDGPTTEPRTPDGPATETRTPDGPATEARTS
;
A
#
# COMPACT_ATOMS: atom_id res chain seq x y z
N MET A 1 -28.25 32.97 -57.84
CA MET A 1 -28.42 31.89 -56.85
C MET A 1 -27.27 31.98 -55.86
N THR A 2 -27.58 32.43 -54.65
CA THR A 2 -26.63 32.60 -53.55
C THR A 2 -26.44 31.26 -52.85
N VAL A 3 -25.19 30.86 -52.58
CA VAL A 3 -24.91 29.79 -51.61
C VAL A 3 -23.78 30.28 -50.71
N LEU A 4 -24.12 30.49 -49.43
CA LEU A 4 -23.20 30.82 -48.35
C LEU A 4 -22.44 29.54 -47.93
N PRO A 5 -21.16 29.61 -47.52
CA PRO A 5 -20.46 28.45 -46.98
C PRO A 5 -20.99 28.09 -45.58
N GLU A 6 -21.31 26.81 -45.39
CA GLU A 6 -21.84 26.27 -44.14
C GLU A 6 -20.75 26.16 -43.05
N GLY A 7 -20.94 26.97 -42.00
CA GLY A 7 -20.79 26.56 -40.60
C GLY A 7 -19.48 25.89 -40.18
N SER A 8 -18.49 26.70 -39.80
CA SER A 8 -17.41 26.30 -38.91
C SER A 8 -17.99 25.76 -37.60
N ARG A 9 -17.93 24.44 -37.38
CA ARG A 9 -18.28 23.83 -36.10
C ARG A 9 -17.25 24.26 -35.07
N THR A 10 -17.58 25.28 -34.28
CA THR A 10 -16.84 25.63 -33.07
C THR A 10 -16.87 24.42 -32.14
N THR A 11 -15.72 23.80 -31.94
CA THR A 11 -15.51 22.85 -30.84
C THR A 11 -15.88 23.59 -29.56
N GLY A 12 -16.98 23.18 -28.94
CA GLY A 12 -17.40 23.72 -27.65
C GLY A 12 -16.22 23.62 -26.70
N ARG A 13 -15.76 24.77 -26.21
CA ARG A 13 -14.78 24.86 -25.13
C ARG A 13 -15.43 24.20 -23.92
N GLY A 14 -15.19 22.90 -23.75
CA GLY A 14 -15.69 22.15 -22.60
C GLY A 14 -15.18 22.84 -21.34
N THR A 15 -16.11 23.33 -20.53
CA THR A 15 -15.81 23.82 -19.18
C THR A 15 -15.06 22.72 -18.45
N ALA A 16 -13.85 23.00 -17.98
CA ALA A 16 -13.11 22.08 -17.15
C ALA A 16 -14.00 21.72 -15.94
N PRO A 17 -14.17 20.44 -15.60
CA PRO A 17 -15.00 20.05 -14.48
C PRO A 17 -14.55 20.81 -13.23
N GLU A 18 -15.51 21.35 -12.46
CA GLU A 18 -15.21 21.97 -11.18
C GLU A 18 -14.46 20.94 -10.32
N PRO A 19 -13.38 21.36 -9.61
CA PRO A 19 -12.62 20.43 -8.79
C PRO A 19 -13.50 19.86 -7.69
N VAL A 20 -13.78 18.57 -7.78
CA VAL A 20 -14.54 17.85 -6.76
C VAL A 20 -13.70 17.79 -5.50
N VAL A 21 -14.19 18.38 -4.40
CA VAL A 21 -13.51 18.32 -3.10
C VAL A 21 -13.67 16.89 -2.55
N PRO A 22 -12.59 16.10 -2.39
CA PRO A 22 -12.70 14.76 -1.88
C PRO A 22 -13.05 14.77 -0.38
N ARG A 23 -13.97 13.88 0.03
CA ARG A 23 -14.28 13.70 1.44
C ARG A 23 -13.31 12.71 2.06
N ILE A 24 -12.59 13.16 3.09
CA ILE A 24 -11.58 12.39 3.81
C ILE A 24 -12.03 12.22 5.27
N ARG A 25 -12.05 10.98 5.77
CA ARG A 25 -12.46 10.64 7.14
C ARG A 25 -11.39 9.80 7.83
N PRO A 26 -10.59 10.39 8.74
CA PRO A 26 -9.68 9.64 9.58
C PRO A 26 -10.47 8.82 10.60
N LEU A 27 -10.16 7.53 10.77
CA LEU A 27 -10.71 6.73 11.87
C LEU A 27 -9.69 6.65 13.02
N PRO A 28 -10.13 6.82 14.29
CA PRO A 28 -9.27 6.57 15.45
C PRO A 28 -8.70 5.16 15.41
N GLU A 29 -7.39 5.03 15.59
CA GLU A 29 -6.65 3.75 15.53
C GLU A 29 -6.89 2.94 14.23
N GLY A 30 -7.31 3.61 13.17
CA GLY A 30 -7.80 3.00 11.94
C GLY A 30 -7.25 3.65 10.67
N PRO A 31 -7.71 3.17 9.50
CA PRO A 31 -7.32 3.74 8.22
C PRO A 31 -7.95 5.13 8.00
N VAL A 32 -7.45 5.84 7.00
CA VAL A 32 -8.12 7.04 6.46
C VAL A 32 -9.06 6.59 5.34
N LEU A 33 -10.35 6.90 5.46
CA LEU A 33 -11.32 6.67 4.38
C LEU A 33 -11.31 7.86 3.43
N VAL A 34 -11.23 7.58 2.12
CA VAL A 34 -11.30 8.58 1.06
C VAL A 34 -12.47 8.22 0.15
N ASP A 35 -13.35 9.18 -0.11
CA ASP A 35 -14.46 9.04 -1.03
C ASP A 35 -13.99 9.33 -2.47
N GLY A 36 -14.41 8.46 -3.39
CA GLY A 36 -14.22 8.58 -4.83
C GLY A 36 -13.03 7.80 -5.40
N PRO A 37 -13.00 7.67 -6.74
CA PRO A 37 -11.82 7.23 -7.44
C PRO A 37 -10.69 8.24 -7.23
N ALA A 38 -9.48 7.76 -6.97
CA ALA A 38 -8.35 8.60 -6.63
C ALA A 38 -7.03 8.02 -7.12
N ASP A 39 -6.10 8.92 -7.41
CA ASP A 39 -4.72 8.60 -7.72
C ASP A 39 -3.90 8.84 -6.46
N ILE A 40 -3.23 7.79 -5.97
CA ILE A 40 -2.33 7.90 -4.81
C ILE A 40 -0.92 8.04 -5.34
N VAL A 41 -0.34 9.22 -5.15
CA VAL A 41 1.08 9.47 -5.43
C VAL A 41 1.91 8.97 -4.25
N MET A 42 2.78 8.00 -4.51
CA MET A 42 3.67 7.40 -3.54
C MET A 42 4.97 8.23 -3.39
N PRO A 43 5.73 8.06 -2.31
CA PRO A 43 6.98 8.81 -2.10
C PRO A 43 8.06 8.58 -3.16
N ASP A 44 8.02 7.43 -3.85
CA ASP A 44 8.92 7.09 -4.96
C ASP A 44 8.46 7.68 -6.31
N GLY A 45 7.37 8.44 -6.31
CA GLY A 45 6.75 9.01 -7.52
C GLY A 45 5.82 8.06 -8.26
N SER A 46 5.70 6.80 -7.84
CA SER A 46 4.73 5.88 -8.45
C SER A 46 3.29 6.31 -8.15
N VAL A 47 2.37 5.99 -9.06
CA VAL A 47 0.95 6.32 -8.92
C VAL A 47 0.13 5.04 -8.85
N VAL A 48 -0.65 4.91 -7.78
CA VAL A 48 -1.61 3.82 -7.62
C VAL A 48 -3.01 4.37 -7.89
N ARG A 49 -3.63 3.92 -8.99
CA ARG A 49 -5.01 4.26 -9.35
C ARG A 49 -5.99 3.40 -8.54
N CYS A 50 -6.99 4.03 -7.95
CA CYS A 50 -8.11 3.35 -7.30
C CYS A 50 -9.42 3.88 -7.87
N GLU A 51 -10.28 3.00 -8.37
CA GLU A 51 -11.59 3.38 -8.93
C GLU A 51 -12.75 3.16 -7.95
N ARG A 52 -12.44 2.70 -6.74
CA ARG A 52 -13.44 2.32 -5.75
C ARG A 52 -14.14 3.59 -5.24
N PRO A 53 -15.48 3.56 -5.05
CA PRO A 53 -16.21 4.70 -4.50
C PRO A 53 -15.78 5.12 -3.10
N VAL A 54 -15.24 4.19 -2.31
CA VAL A 54 -14.59 4.47 -1.03
C VAL A 54 -13.36 3.57 -0.91
N MET A 55 -12.23 4.15 -0.51
CA MET A 55 -10.99 3.43 -0.25
C MET A 55 -10.47 3.69 1.16
N ALA A 56 -9.76 2.71 1.72
CA ALA A 56 -9.16 2.80 3.05
C ALA A 56 -7.64 2.82 2.92
N LEU A 57 -7.01 3.95 3.26
CA LEU A 57 -5.56 4.14 3.24
C LEU A 57 -4.95 3.75 4.58
N CYS A 58 -3.85 3.01 4.52
CA CYS A 58 -3.17 2.50 5.70
C CYS A 58 -2.36 3.61 6.39
N THR A 59 -2.62 3.81 7.67
CA THR A 59 -1.86 4.71 8.56
C THR A 59 -0.91 3.95 9.48
N CYS A 60 -1.13 2.65 9.69
CA CYS A 60 -0.39 1.86 10.65
C CYS A 60 0.89 1.21 10.12
N ARG A 61 1.18 1.36 8.81
CA ARG A 61 2.36 0.82 8.10
C ARG A 61 2.59 -0.70 8.18
N ARG A 62 1.57 -1.46 8.58
CA ARG A 62 1.64 -2.93 8.69
C ARG A 62 0.98 -3.65 7.53
N SER A 63 0.31 -2.93 6.65
CA SER A 63 -0.36 -3.59 5.53
C SER A 63 0.66 -4.15 4.56
N LEU A 64 0.44 -5.39 4.15
CA LEU A 64 1.17 -6.05 3.06
C LEU A 64 0.68 -5.60 1.67
N ARG A 65 -0.35 -4.74 1.63
CA ARG A 65 -0.97 -4.21 0.41
C ARG A 65 -0.96 -2.68 0.41
N ALA A 66 0.07 -2.09 1.02
CA ALA A 66 0.26 -0.64 1.01
C ALA A 66 0.14 -0.10 -0.43
N PRO A 67 -0.55 1.04 -0.65
CA PRO A 67 -1.02 2.00 0.36
C PRO A 67 -2.36 1.66 1.05
N PHE A 68 -3.03 0.57 0.67
CA PHE A 68 -4.36 0.24 1.17
C PHE A 68 -4.34 -0.49 2.51
N CYS A 69 -5.45 -0.43 3.24
CA CYS A 69 -5.65 -1.14 4.49
C CYS A 69 -6.13 -2.58 4.24
N ASP A 70 -5.44 -3.56 4.82
CA ASP A 70 -5.79 -4.99 4.83
C ASP A 70 -6.24 -5.48 6.22
N THR A 71 -6.69 -4.56 7.07
CA THR A 71 -7.10 -4.79 8.47
C THR A 71 -5.99 -5.10 9.48
N SER A 72 -4.71 -5.08 9.09
CA SER A 72 -3.56 -5.28 10.00
C SER A 72 -3.54 -4.32 11.20
N HIS A 73 -4.26 -3.20 11.14
CA HIS A 73 -4.38 -2.26 12.25
C HIS A 73 -5.01 -2.91 13.50
N ARG A 74 -5.97 -3.84 13.32
CA ARG A 74 -6.73 -4.49 14.39
C ARG A 74 -5.87 -5.28 15.37
N THR A 75 -4.70 -5.77 14.95
CA THR A 75 -3.77 -6.49 15.82
C THR A 75 -3.28 -5.63 17.00
N ARG A 76 -3.28 -4.29 16.88
CA ARG A 76 -3.00 -3.39 18.02
C ARG A 76 -4.16 -3.32 19.02
N LEU A 77 -5.41 -3.34 18.57
CA LEU A 77 -6.57 -3.37 19.49
C LEU A 77 -6.57 -4.58 20.42
N ARG A 78 -5.94 -5.70 20.01
CA ARG A 78 -5.79 -6.90 20.84
C ARG A 78 -4.59 -6.86 21.79
N ARG A 79 -3.57 -6.02 21.55
CA ARG A 79 -2.35 -5.95 22.38
C ARG A 79 -2.27 -4.71 23.28
N ASP A 80 -2.92 -3.61 22.90
CA ASP A 80 -2.79 -2.31 23.59
C ASP A 80 -4.00 -1.97 24.51
N ARG A 81 -5.05 -2.82 24.56
CA ARG A 81 -6.14 -2.76 25.58
C ARG A 81 -5.68 -3.30 26.94
N ALA A 82 -4.47 -2.95 27.34
CA ALA A 82 -3.93 -3.09 28.69
C ALA A 82 -3.18 -1.81 29.10
N THR A 83 -3.58 -0.64 28.60
CA THR A 83 -3.12 0.63 29.17
C THR A 83 -3.94 0.91 30.42
N LYS A 84 -3.39 0.55 31.59
CA LYS A 84 -3.89 1.05 32.89
C LYS A 84 -3.90 2.59 32.83
N PRO A 85 -4.93 3.29 33.33
CA PRO A 85 -4.87 4.74 33.42
C PRO A 85 -3.70 5.09 34.37
N ARG A 86 -2.70 5.83 33.87
CA ARG A 86 -1.69 6.43 34.74
C ARG A 86 -2.40 7.52 35.55
N THR A 87 -2.62 7.26 36.83
CA THR A 87 -2.91 8.30 37.82
C THR A 87 -1.80 9.33 37.74
N GLN A 88 -2.15 10.57 37.44
CA GLN A 88 -1.23 11.70 37.47
C GLN A 88 -0.85 11.98 38.93
N GLY A 89 0.37 11.63 39.33
CA GLY A 89 0.99 12.17 40.53
C GLY A 89 1.46 13.59 40.23
N GLY A 90 0.95 14.57 40.98
CA GLY A 90 1.27 15.99 40.83
C GLY A 90 2.72 16.36 41.16
N PRO A 91 3.14 17.60 40.87
CA PRO A 91 4.52 18.04 41.04
C PRO A 91 4.78 18.42 42.51
N THR A 92 5.71 17.75 43.17
CA THR A 92 6.39 18.32 44.35
C THR A 92 7.52 19.21 43.85
N THR A 93 7.25 20.51 43.86
CA THR A 93 8.25 21.58 43.74
C THR A 93 9.18 21.51 44.94
N GLU A 94 10.43 21.07 44.72
CA GLU A 94 11.54 21.50 45.56
C GLU A 94 12.59 22.16 44.66
N ALA A 95 12.78 23.46 44.89
CA ALA A 95 13.74 24.29 44.19
C ALA A 95 15.16 23.87 44.58
N ARG A 96 16.01 23.62 43.57
CA ARG A 96 17.47 23.60 43.73
C ARG A 96 18.11 24.42 42.62
N THR A 97 18.92 25.38 43.04
CA THR A 97 19.78 26.26 42.25
C THR A 97 20.67 25.46 41.30
N PRO A 98 20.88 25.88 40.04
CA PRO A 98 21.86 25.24 39.17
C PRO A 98 23.23 25.86 39.39
N ASP A 99 24.13 25.14 40.07
CA ASP A 99 25.57 25.31 39.81
C ASP A 99 25.85 24.61 38.47
N GLY A 100 26.25 25.40 37.47
CA GLY A 100 26.37 24.97 36.08
C GLY A 100 27.43 23.89 35.85
N PRO A 101 27.27 22.99 34.86
CA PRO A 101 28.32 22.07 34.51
C PRO A 101 29.18 22.57 33.34
N THR A 102 30.48 22.57 33.59
CA THR A 102 31.58 22.60 32.62
C THR A 102 31.33 21.60 31.49
N THR A 103 31.49 22.05 30.24
CA THR A 103 31.36 21.21 29.05
C THR A 103 32.56 20.29 28.93
N GLU A 104 32.42 19.03 29.36
CA GLU A 104 33.34 17.98 28.97
C GLU A 104 32.61 17.03 28.02
N ALA A 105 33.10 17.00 26.77
CA ALA A 105 32.58 16.15 25.71
C ALA A 105 32.77 14.67 26.08
N ARG A 106 31.67 13.98 26.37
CA ARG A 106 31.67 12.52 26.50
C ARG A 106 31.47 11.91 25.12
N THR A 107 32.51 11.30 24.59
CA THR A 107 32.42 10.32 23.50
C THR A 107 31.61 9.11 24.02
N PRO A 108 30.51 8.70 23.37
CA PRO A 108 29.92 7.41 23.68
C PRO A 108 30.79 6.30 23.07
N ASP A 109 31.20 5.34 23.89
CA ASP A 109 31.69 4.06 23.42
C ASP A 109 30.62 3.44 22.51
N GLY A 110 30.93 3.33 21.22
CA GLY A 110 30.03 2.76 20.24
C GLY A 110 29.74 1.28 20.55
N PRO A 111 28.53 0.77 20.28
CA PRO A 111 28.29 -0.66 20.42
C PRO A 111 29.05 -1.42 19.33
N THR A 112 30.06 -2.21 19.72
CA THR A 112 30.65 -3.23 18.85
C THR A 112 29.54 -4.20 18.47
N THR A 113 29.01 -4.04 17.26
CA THR A 113 28.07 -4.99 16.69
C THR A 113 28.89 -5.99 15.90
N GLU A 114 29.13 -7.17 16.49
CA GLU A 114 29.68 -8.28 15.71
C GLU A 114 28.66 -8.71 14.65
N PRO A 115 29.08 -8.91 13.38
CA PRO A 115 28.18 -9.40 12.35
C PRO A 115 27.81 -10.85 12.65
N ARG A 116 26.54 -11.09 12.95
CA ARG A 116 25.99 -12.46 13.01
C ARG A 116 25.73 -12.95 11.59
N THR A 117 26.44 -13.99 11.18
CA THR A 117 26.14 -14.77 9.98
C THR A 117 24.77 -15.41 10.13
N PRO A 118 23.82 -15.23 9.19
CA PRO A 118 22.59 -15.99 9.20
C PRO A 118 22.86 -17.42 8.75
N ASP A 119 22.44 -18.41 9.54
CA ASP A 119 22.31 -19.79 9.09
C ASP A 119 21.32 -19.83 7.93
N GLY A 120 21.83 -20.02 6.72
CA GLY A 120 21.02 -20.13 5.51
C GLY A 120 20.15 -21.38 5.54
N PRO A 121 18.93 -21.35 4.98
CA PRO A 121 18.13 -22.55 4.86
C PRO A 121 18.73 -23.48 3.81
N THR A 122 19.12 -24.69 4.21
CA THR A 122 19.41 -25.79 3.29
C THR A 122 18.16 -26.08 2.47
N THR A 123 18.16 -25.65 1.21
CA THR A 123 17.10 -26.02 0.27
C THR A 123 17.53 -27.30 -0.40
N GLU A 124 16.97 -28.44 0.01
CA GLU A 124 17.11 -29.67 -0.76
C GLU A 124 16.34 -29.53 -2.08
N PRO A 125 16.93 -29.92 -3.22
CA PRO A 125 16.24 -29.86 -4.50
C PRO A 125 15.13 -30.91 -4.53
N ARG A 126 13.88 -30.46 -4.65
CA ARG A 126 12.73 -31.33 -4.93
C ARG A 126 12.67 -31.62 -6.42
N THR A 127 12.76 -32.90 -6.77
CA THR A 127 12.44 -33.41 -8.12
C THR A 127 10.97 -33.16 -8.44
N PRO A 128 10.62 -32.57 -9.59
CA PRO A 128 9.24 -32.50 -10.02
C PRO A 128 8.78 -33.86 -10.56
N ASP A 129 7.68 -34.38 -10.01
CA ASP A 129 6.90 -35.44 -10.66
C ASP A 129 6.23 -34.83 -11.90
N GLY A 130 6.84 -35.04 -13.06
CA GLY A 130 6.28 -34.64 -14.35
C GLY A 130 5.04 -35.49 -14.70
N PRO A 131 4.00 -34.89 -15.31
CA PRO A 131 2.87 -35.68 -15.81
C PRO A 131 3.30 -36.50 -17.03
N ALA A 132 3.06 -37.81 -16.98
CA ALA A 132 3.16 -38.69 -18.15
C ALA A 132 2.23 -38.16 -19.24
N THR A 133 2.82 -37.76 -20.37
CA THR A 133 2.05 -37.36 -21.56
C THR A 133 1.69 -38.62 -22.32
N GLU A 134 0.46 -39.11 -22.16
CA GLU A 134 -0.05 -40.16 -23.05
C GLU A 134 -0.40 -39.55 -24.42
N THR A 135 0.30 -40.00 -25.44
CA THR A 135 0.07 -39.63 -26.84
C THR A 135 -1.24 -40.24 -27.32
N ARG A 136 -2.23 -39.39 -27.57
CA ARG A 136 -3.51 -39.79 -28.17
C ARG A 136 -3.39 -39.80 -29.70
N THR A 137 -3.51 -40.98 -30.30
CA THR A 137 -3.58 -41.19 -31.75
C THR A 137 -4.83 -40.51 -32.32
N PRO A 138 -4.73 -39.72 -33.41
CA PRO A 138 -5.91 -39.30 -34.16
C PRO A 138 -6.39 -40.42 -35.09
N ASP A 139 -7.66 -40.79 -34.97
CA ASP A 139 -8.38 -41.57 -35.97
C ASP A 139 -8.51 -40.74 -37.25
N GLY A 140 -8.02 -41.30 -38.37
CA GLY A 140 -8.08 -40.66 -39.68
C GLY A 140 -9.50 -40.66 -40.27
N PRO A 141 -9.86 -39.67 -41.10
CA PRO A 141 -11.04 -39.79 -41.94
C PRO A 141 -10.68 -40.54 -43.24
N ALA A 142 -11.23 -41.74 -43.40
CA ALA A 142 -11.40 -42.35 -44.71
C ALA A 142 -12.53 -41.61 -45.44
N THR A 143 -12.20 -40.85 -46.48
CA THR A 143 -13.16 -40.40 -47.47
C THR A 143 -12.95 -41.19 -48.75
N GLU A 144 -13.85 -42.15 -48.99
CA GLU A 144 -13.95 -42.83 -50.27
C GLU A 144 -14.56 -41.91 -51.34
N ALA A 145 -14.16 -42.19 -52.58
CA ALA A 145 -14.34 -41.34 -53.73
C ALA A 145 -15.71 -41.52 -54.42
N ARG A 146 -16.18 -40.40 -54.98
CA ARG A 146 -16.88 -40.19 -56.26
C ARG A 146 -17.65 -41.37 -56.87
N THR A 147 -18.92 -41.10 -57.17
CA THR A 147 -19.55 -41.50 -58.44
C THR A 147 -20.39 -40.36 -59.00
N SER A 148 -20.33 -40.19 -60.32
CA SER A 148 -21.21 -39.37 -61.17
C SER A 148 -21.53 -40.20 -62.40
#